data_AF-A0A4Q3TWF0-F1
#
_entry.id   AF-A0A4Q3TWF0-F1
#
_cell.length_a   1.000
_cell.length_b   1.000
_cell.length_c   1.000
_cell.angle_alpha   90.00
_cell.angle_beta   90.00
_cell.angle_gamma   90.00
#
_symmetry.space_group_name_H-M   'P 1'
#
loop_
_entity.id
_entity.type
_entity.pdbx_description
1 polymer ?
#
loop_
_entity_poly.entity_id
_entity_poly.type
_entity_poly.pdbx_seq_one_letter_code
_entity_poly.pdbx_strand_id
1 'polypeptide(L)'
;MHGAWRICLRSPETGEELWQGGIYREIVEPERLVFTFKWDESHEDGPPVDTLVTVVLNETADGRTVMDFTHAGLKSERSLTGHRHGWSSTADRLEAWLAANPD
;
A
#
# COMPACT_ATOMS: atom_id res chain seq x y z
N MET A 1 -14.21 4.10 16.94
CA MET A 1 -13.54 2.93 16.35
C MET A 1 -13.01 3.34 15.00
N HIS A 2 -11.75 3.04 14.66
CA HIS A 2 -11.23 3.34 13.33
C HIS A 2 -11.78 2.35 12.30
N GLY A 3 -11.91 2.76 11.03
CA GLY A 3 -12.43 1.90 9.96
C GLY A 3 -11.49 0.74 9.63
N ALA A 4 -12.05 -0.45 9.44
CA ALA A 4 -11.33 -1.61 8.91
C ALA A 4 -11.35 -1.59 7.38
N TRP A 5 -10.29 -2.08 6.75
CA TRP A 5 -10.16 -2.20 5.30
C TRP A 5 -9.74 -3.62 4.90
N ARG A 6 -10.11 -4.01 3.68
CA ARG A 6 -9.92 -5.37 3.16
C ARG A 6 -9.75 -5.37 1.65
N ILE A 7 -8.72 -6.05 1.14
CA ILE A 7 -8.43 -6.17 -0.29
C ILE A 7 -8.01 -7.61 -0.62
N CYS A 8 -8.40 -8.09 -1.80
CA CYS A 8 -7.93 -9.34 -2.40
C CYS A 8 -7.19 -9.02 -3.70
N LEU A 9 -5.96 -9.51 -3.83
CA LEU A 9 -5.26 -9.58 -5.11
C LEU A 9 -5.57 -10.94 -5.74
N ARG A 10 -5.97 -10.95 -7.01
CA ARG A 10 -6.18 -12.19 -7.77
C ARG A 10 -5.18 -12.28 -8.91
N SER A 11 -4.45 -13.39 -8.97
CA SER A 11 -3.58 -13.70 -10.09
C SER A 11 -4.42 -13.90 -11.36
N PRO A 12 -4.19 -13.16 -12.44
CA PRO A 12 -4.88 -13.39 -13.71
C PRO A 12 -4.42 -14.71 -14.39
N GLU A 13 -3.23 -15.21 -14.04
CA GLU A 13 -2.65 -16.42 -14.64
C GLU A 13 -3.13 -17.69 -13.95
N THR A 14 -3.13 -17.71 -12.61
CA THR A 14 -3.41 -18.90 -11.80
C THR A 14 -4.78 -18.86 -11.13
N GLY A 15 -5.42 -17.68 -11.05
CA GLY A 15 -6.66 -17.47 -10.31
C GLY A 15 -6.49 -17.43 -8.78
N GLU A 16 -5.27 -17.66 -8.28
CA GLU A 16 -4.94 -17.64 -6.86
C GLU A 16 -5.27 -16.29 -6.23
N GLU A 17 -5.77 -16.35 -5.00
CA GLU A 17 -6.15 -15.19 -4.22
C GLU A 17 -5.13 -14.92 -3.12
N LEU A 18 -4.76 -13.65 -2.97
CA LEU A 18 -3.91 -13.19 -1.88
C LEU A 18 -4.62 -12.06 -1.15
N TRP A 19 -5.06 -12.39 0.05
CA TRP A 19 -5.92 -11.56 0.88
C TRP A 19 -5.10 -10.75 1.90
N GLN A 20 -5.40 -9.45 2.01
CA GLN A 20 -4.78 -8.52 2.97
C GLN A 20 -5.81 -7.59 3.63
N GLY A 21 -5.49 -7.05 4.79
CA GLY A 21 -6.36 -6.09 5.47
C GLY A 21 -5.69 -5.37 6.62
N GLY A 22 -6.46 -4.52 7.27
CA GLY A 22 -6.02 -3.79 8.44
C GLY A 22 -7.03 -2.75 8.92
N ILE A 23 -6.55 -1.80 9.71
CA ILE A 23 -7.35 -0.69 10.25
C ILE A 23 -6.66 0.63 9.95
N TYR A 24 -7.44 1.65 9.59
CA TYR A 24 -6.94 3.02 9.56
C TYR A 24 -6.54 3.43 10.97
N ARG A 25 -5.45 4.17 11.10
CA ARG A 25 -4.95 4.73 12.36
C ARG A 25 -5.08 6.24 12.38
N GLU A 26 -4.83 6.86 11.23
CA GLU A 26 -4.84 8.31 11.06
C GLU A 26 -5.31 8.64 9.64
N ILE A 27 -6.18 9.65 9.53
CA ILE A 27 -6.61 10.24 8.27
C ILE A 27 -6.62 11.75 8.50
N VAL A 28 -5.70 12.46 7.86
CA VAL A 28 -5.62 13.93 7.86
C VAL A 28 -5.72 14.36 6.40
N GLU A 29 -6.86 14.92 6.02
CA GLU A 29 -7.09 15.36 4.64
C GLU A 29 -6.42 16.73 4.39
N PRO A 30 -5.73 16.93 3.24
CA PRO A 30 -5.35 15.95 2.21
C PRO A 30 -3.95 15.31 2.43
N GLU A 31 -3.32 15.56 3.58
CA GLU A 31 -1.88 15.46 3.78
C GLU A 31 -1.37 14.06 4.16
N ARG A 32 -2.16 13.25 4.86
CA ARG A 32 -1.61 12.06 5.55
C ARG A 32 -2.61 10.93 5.77
N LEU A 33 -2.14 9.72 5.51
CA LEU A 33 -2.87 8.48 5.73
C LEU A 33 -1.97 7.44 6.43
N VAL A 34 -2.46 6.88 7.54
CA VAL A 34 -1.77 5.80 8.27
C VAL A 34 -2.71 4.65 8.47
N PHE A 35 -2.28 3.43 8.14
CA PHE A 35 -3.07 2.22 8.34
C PHE A 35 -2.19 1.01 8.65
N THR A 36 -2.73 0.06 9.40
CA THR A 36 -2.07 -1.24 9.57
C THR A 36 -2.25 -2.09 8.32
N PHE A 37 -1.32 -3.00 8.08
CA PHE A 37 -1.37 -3.96 7.00
C PHE A 37 -1.03 -5.34 7.52
N LYS A 38 -1.71 -6.37 7.04
CA LYS A 38 -1.41 -7.76 7.33
C LYS A 38 -1.94 -8.67 6.23
N TRP A 39 -1.12 -9.63 5.80
CA TRP A 39 -1.55 -10.76 4.99
C TRP A 39 -2.39 -11.74 5.81
N ASP A 40 -3.38 -12.39 5.21
CA ASP A 40 -4.17 -13.41 5.91
C ASP A 40 -3.38 -14.69 6.14
N GLU A 41 -2.59 -15.08 5.15
CA GLU A 41 -1.83 -16.33 5.13
C GLU A 41 -0.32 -16.07 5.19
N SER A 42 0.44 -17.14 5.35
CA SER A 42 1.90 -17.05 5.26
C SER A 42 2.29 -16.57 3.86
N HIS A 43 3.10 -15.52 3.80
CA HIS A 43 3.52 -14.91 2.54
C HIS A 43 5.00 -14.56 2.62
N GLU A 44 5.72 -14.82 1.52
CA GLU A 44 7.17 -14.55 1.30
C GLU A 44 8.16 -15.16 2.31
N ASP A 45 8.00 -14.85 3.59
CA ASP A 45 8.94 -15.06 4.68
C ASP A 45 8.22 -15.56 5.95
N GLY A 46 7.20 -16.39 5.78
CA GLY A 46 6.54 -17.14 6.84
C GLY A 46 5.23 -16.51 7.36
N PRO A 47 4.85 -16.78 8.61
CA PRO A 47 3.56 -16.36 9.17
C PRO A 47 3.30 -14.85 9.07
N PRO A 48 2.05 -14.42 8.90
CA PRO A 48 1.71 -13.01 8.73
C PRO A 48 1.97 -12.21 10.00
N VAL A 49 2.43 -10.96 9.83
CA VAL A 49 2.63 -10.00 10.91
C VAL A 49 1.89 -8.71 10.64
N ASP A 50 1.53 -8.02 11.70
CA ASP A 50 0.98 -6.68 11.63
C ASP A 50 2.10 -5.68 11.31
N THR A 51 1.96 -4.96 10.21
CA THR A 51 2.86 -3.91 9.74
C THR A 51 2.12 -2.57 9.67
N LEU A 52 2.86 -1.49 9.41
CA LEU A 52 2.30 -0.14 9.37
C LEU A 52 2.67 0.54 8.06
N VAL A 53 1.66 1.03 7.34
CA VAL A 53 1.82 1.88 6.17
C VAL A 53 1.54 3.31 6.55
N THR A 54 2.43 4.21 6.12
CA THR A 54 2.30 5.66 6.26
C THR A 54 2.49 6.29 4.90
N VAL A 55 1.52 7.10 4.49
CA VAL A 55 1.55 7.90 3.26
C VAL A 55 1.47 9.36 3.66
N VAL A 56 2.42 10.16 3.18
CA VAL A 56 2.40 11.63 3.30
C VAL A 56 2.37 12.20 1.90
N LEU A 57 1.47 13.16 1.69
CA LEU A 57 1.25 13.83 0.41
C LEU A 57 1.58 15.31 0.58
N ASN A 58 2.56 15.77 -0.19
CA ASN A 58 2.99 17.16 -0.19
C ASN A 58 2.74 17.78 -1.56
N GLU A 59 2.07 18.92 -1.59
CA GLU A 59 1.91 19.70 -2.83
C GLU A 59 3.23 20.36 -3.23
N THR A 60 3.53 20.34 -4.52
CA THR A 60 4.70 21.01 -5.10
C THR A 60 4.31 22.36 -5.69
N ALA A 61 5.29 23.25 -5.87
CA ALA A 61 5.06 24.59 -6.41
C ALA A 61 4.47 24.60 -7.84
N ASP A 62 4.63 23.52 -8.61
CA ASP A 62 4.06 23.31 -9.95
C ASP A 62 2.69 22.60 -9.92
N GLY A 63 2.06 22.46 -8.74
CA GLY A 63 0.72 21.88 -8.59
C GLY A 63 0.67 20.35 -8.71
N ARG A 64 1.82 19.67 -8.53
CA ARG A 64 1.90 18.20 -8.47
C ARG A 64 1.94 17.74 -7.01
N THR A 65 2.02 16.42 -6.81
CA THR A 65 2.13 15.81 -5.48
C THR A 65 3.41 14.99 -5.37
N VAL A 66 4.16 15.21 -4.29
CA VAL A 66 5.18 14.27 -3.82
C VAL A 66 4.54 13.34 -2.80
N MET A 67 4.61 12.04 -3.06
CA MET A 67 4.12 11.00 -2.16
C MET A 67 5.29 10.31 -1.46
N ASP A 68 5.41 10.54 -0.15
CA ASP A 68 6.32 9.80 0.71
C ASP A 68 5.60 8.56 1.26
N PHE A 69 5.99 7.38 0.77
CA PHE A 69 5.39 6.10 1.13
C PHE A 69 6.35 5.27 2.00
N THR A 70 5.95 4.95 3.22
CA THR A 70 6.71 4.11 4.15
C THR A 70 5.89 2.89 4.56
N HIS A 71 6.48 1.70 4.40
CA HIS A 71 5.95 0.45 4.94
C HIS A 71 6.93 -0.11 5.98
N ALA A 72 6.58 0.01 7.25
CA ALA A 72 7.41 -0.37 8.38
C ALA A 72 6.94 -1.68 9.04
N GLY A 73 7.86 -2.40 9.69
CA GLY A 73 7.57 -3.65 10.40
C GLY A 73 7.68 -4.92 9.54
N LEU A 74 8.20 -4.82 8.32
CA LEU A 74 8.48 -5.98 7.46
C LEU A 74 9.54 -6.88 8.11
N LYS A 75 9.35 -8.21 8.02
CA LYS A 75 10.17 -9.19 8.77
C LYS A 75 11.53 -9.46 8.16
N SER A 76 11.71 -9.23 6.85
CA SER A 76 12.92 -9.64 6.14
C SER A 76 13.20 -8.80 4.90
N GLU A 77 14.43 -8.91 4.37
CA GLU A 77 14.82 -8.32 3.09
C GLU A 77 14.03 -8.86 1.90
N ARG A 78 13.65 -10.14 1.96
CA ARG A 78 12.78 -10.77 0.95
C ARG A 78 11.43 -10.07 0.91
N SER A 79 10.83 -9.84 2.07
CA SER A 79 9.54 -9.15 2.14
C SER A 79 9.65 -7.67 1.80
N LEU A 80 10.73 -7.00 2.20
CA LEU A 80 11.05 -5.65 1.75
C LEU A 80 11.11 -5.56 0.22
N THR A 81 11.77 -6.51 -0.44
CA THR A 81 11.92 -6.53 -1.89
C THR A 81 10.58 -6.73 -2.60
N GLY A 82 9.78 -7.71 -2.14
CA GLY A 82 8.48 -8.00 -2.73
C GLY A 82 7.47 -6.86 -2.53
N HIS A 83 7.39 -6.29 -1.32
CA HIS A 83 6.52 -5.13 -1.07
C HIS A 83 6.99 -3.90 -1.86
N ARG A 84 8.30 -3.65 -1.99
CA ARG A 84 8.81 -2.56 -2.82
C ARG A 84 8.36 -2.74 -4.27
N HIS A 85 8.50 -3.94 -4.82
CA HIS A 85 8.03 -4.24 -6.18
C HIS A 85 6.53 -4.02 -6.33
N GLY A 86 5.71 -4.58 -5.44
CA GLY A 86 4.25 -4.44 -5.47
C GLY A 86 3.77 -3.01 -5.34
N TRP A 87 4.35 -2.23 -4.42
CA TRP A 87 3.98 -0.83 -4.23
C TRP A 87 4.43 0.06 -5.38
N SER A 88 5.65 -0.12 -5.90
CA SER A 88 6.11 0.62 -7.08
C SER A 88 5.21 0.34 -8.29
N SER A 89 4.87 -0.93 -8.53
CA SER A 89 3.95 -1.29 -9.61
C SER A 89 2.54 -0.69 -9.44
N THR A 90 2.07 -0.53 -8.19
CA THR A 90 0.82 0.18 -7.90
C THR A 90 0.93 1.68 -8.20
N ALA A 91 2.05 2.32 -7.81
CA ALA A 91 2.29 3.73 -8.06
C ALA A 91 2.39 4.04 -9.57
N ASP A 92 3.08 3.20 -10.35
CA ASP A 92 3.16 3.37 -11.81
C ASP A 92 1.76 3.33 -12.47
N ARG A 93 0.89 2.43 -12.00
CA ARG A 93 -0.49 2.35 -12.49
C ARG A 93 -1.33 3.56 -12.09
N LEU A 94 -1.12 4.07 -10.87
CA LEU A 94 -1.80 5.29 -10.41
C LEU A 94 -1.39 6.50 -11.24
N GLU A 95 -0.08 6.67 -11.50
CA GLU A 95 0.43 7.75 -12.36
C GLU A 95 -0.16 7.67 -13.77
N ALA A 96 -0.12 6.47 -14.38
CA ALA A 96 -0.72 6.25 -15.70
C ALA A 96 -2.22 6.55 -15.74
N TRP A 97 -2.95 6.16 -14.69
CA TRP A 97 -4.37 6.42 -14.57
C TRP A 97 -4.65 7.93 -14.45
N LEU A 98 -3.93 8.66 -13.60
CA LEU A 98 -4.08 10.12 -13.45
C LEU A 98 -3.77 10.86 -14.75
N ALA A 99 -2.72 10.46 -15.48
CA ALA A 99 -2.39 11.05 -16.78
C ALA A 99 -3.49 10.82 -17.84
N ALA A 100 -4.17 9.68 -17.78
CA ALA A 100 -5.26 9.35 -18.69
C ALA A 100 -6.61 9.95 -18.27
N ASN A 101 -6.74 10.44 -17.03
CA ASN A 101 -7.96 10.99 -16.47
C ASN A 101 -7.67 12.36 -15.81
N PRO A 102 -7.33 13.39 -16.62
CA PRO A 102 -7.21 14.74 -16.10
C PRO A 102 -8.59 15.25 -15.64
N ASP A 103 -8.60 16.12 -14.65
CA ASP A 103 -9.81 16.81 -14.16
C ASP A 103 -10.59 17.55 -15.26
#